data_AF-A0A3B8MIE8-F1
#
_entry.id   AF-A0A3B8MIE8-F1
#
_cell.length_a   1.000
_cell.length_b   1.000
_cell.length_c   1.000
_cell.angle_alpha   90.00
_cell.angle_beta   90.00
_cell.angle_gamma   90.00
#
_symmetry.space_group_name_H-M   'P 1'
#
loop_
_entity.id
_entity.type
_entity.pdbx_description
1 polymer ?
#
loop_
_entity_poly.entity_id
_entity_poly.type
_entity_poly.pdbx_seq_one_letter_code
_entity_poly.pdbx_strand_id
1 'polypeptide(L)'
;MASNEWELDKPHGSLEVVDASLSGGAFLTENNPHHFARRGHSLFYFIGDRAKPLATDDADEQHDRVAAHAMIDKRASQGYNVVSSCSSSKPDGATVVAIRSTT
;
A
#
# COMPACT_ATOMS: atom_id res chain seq x y z
N MET A 1 5.14 -5.12 36.86
CA MET A 1 6.16 -4.11 36.50
C MET A 1 5.43 -2.98 35.82
N ALA A 2 5.53 -1.75 36.34
CA ALA A 2 4.86 -0.59 35.76
C ALA A 2 5.53 -0.25 34.42
N SER A 3 4.74 -0.04 33.37
CA SER A 3 5.22 0.40 32.06
C SER A 3 5.79 1.81 32.16
N ASN A 4 6.99 2.04 31.62
CA ASN A 4 7.65 3.35 31.56
C ASN A 4 7.04 4.25 30.46
N GLU A 5 5.72 4.48 30.51
CA GLU A 5 5.00 5.25 29.49
C GLU A 5 5.54 6.69 29.33
N TRP A 6 6.12 7.25 30.39
CA TRP A 6 6.73 8.59 30.39
C TRP A 6 7.98 8.72 29.51
N GLU A 7 8.61 7.61 29.08
CA GLU A 7 9.76 7.63 28.16
C GLU A 7 9.35 7.85 26.69
N LEU A 8 8.08 7.59 26.34
CA LEU A 8 7.51 7.78 25.00
C LEU A 8 7.18 9.25 24.71
N ASP A 9 6.92 10.07 25.74
CA ASP A 9 6.55 11.48 25.59
C ASP A 9 7.73 12.42 25.31
N LYS A 10 8.96 11.91 25.36
CA LYS A 10 10.13 12.72 25.03
C LYS A 10 10.25 12.80 23.50
N PRO A 11 10.41 14.00 22.91
CA PRO A 11 10.71 14.09 21.49
C PRO A 11 12.05 13.42 21.20
N HIS A 12 12.00 12.30 20.48
CA HIS A 12 13.18 11.53 20.08
C HIS A 12 13.51 11.82 18.61
N GLY A 13 14.64 12.49 18.37
CA GLY A 13 15.19 12.71 17.03
C GLY A 13 14.50 13.82 16.23
N SER A 14 14.92 13.93 14.97
CA SER A 14 14.36 14.84 13.98
C SER A 14 13.94 14.06 12.74
N LEU A 15 12.73 14.32 12.24
CA LEU A 15 12.25 13.80 10.96
C LEU A 15 12.55 14.82 9.87
N GLU A 16 13.28 14.40 8.84
CA GLU A 16 13.38 15.18 7.60
C GLU A 16 12.37 14.65 6.59
N VAL A 17 11.43 15.49 6.17
CA VAL A 17 10.52 15.18 5.06
C VAL A 17 11.15 15.71 3.78
N VAL A 18 11.75 14.83 3.01
CA VAL A 18 12.25 15.14 1.67
C VAL A 18 11.17 14.90 0.63
N ASP A 19 11.17 15.72 -0.42
CA ASP A 19 10.30 15.44 -1.56
C ASP A 19 10.70 14.11 -2.18
N ALA A 20 9.77 13.14 -2.16
CA ALA A 20 9.94 11.91 -2.88
C ALA A 20 9.96 12.23 -4.38
N SER A 21 11.07 11.94 -5.06
CA SER A 21 11.16 11.96 -6.52
C SER A 21 10.26 10.90 -7.20
N LEU A 22 9.59 10.08 -6.40
CA LEU A 22 8.64 9.08 -6.83
C LEU A 22 7.24 9.71 -6.95
N SER A 23 6.58 9.49 -8.08
CA SER A 23 5.16 9.82 -8.35
C SER A 23 4.16 8.98 -7.51
N GLY A 24 4.58 8.54 -6.33
CA GLY A 24 3.79 7.73 -5.42
C GLY A 24 2.59 8.48 -4.85
N GLY A 25 1.54 7.73 -4.51
CA GLY A 25 0.32 8.24 -3.88
C GLY A 25 -0.79 8.58 -4.88
N ALA A 26 -2.02 8.34 -4.46
CA ALA A 26 -3.23 8.77 -5.14
C ALA A 26 -3.98 9.74 -4.21
N PHE A 27 -4.30 10.92 -4.72
CA PHE A 27 -4.95 11.99 -3.97
C PHE A 27 -6.29 12.31 -4.61
N LEU A 28 -7.27 12.71 -3.80
CA LEU A 28 -8.50 13.30 -4.34
C LEU A 28 -8.14 14.59 -5.07
N THR A 29 -8.71 14.79 -6.26
CA THR A 29 -8.48 16.04 -6.98
C THR A 29 -9.39 17.13 -6.43
N GLU A 30 -8.85 18.33 -6.18
CA GLU A 30 -9.63 19.46 -5.66
C GLU A 30 -10.78 19.86 -6.61
N ASN A 31 -10.58 19.67 -7.92
CA ASN A 31 -11.52 20.12 -8.96
C ASN A 31 -12.42 19.00 -9.51
N ASN A 32 -12.22 17.75 -9.10
CA ASN A 32 -13.04 16.62 -9.55
C ASN A 32 -13.15 15.56 -8.43
N PRO A 33 -14.17 15.67 -7.56
CA PRO A 33 -14.28 14.86 -6.35
C PRO A 33 -14.53 13.37 -6.63
N HIS A 34 -14.77 12.99 -7.89
CA HIS A 34 -14.98 11.60 -8.30
C HIS A 34 -13.71 10.94 -8.88
N HIS A 35 -12.60 11.67 -8.97
CA HIS A 35 -11.38 11.20 -9.60
C HIS A 35 -10.18 11.36 -8.66
N PHE A 36 -9.17 10.54 -8.92
CA PHE A 36 -7.89 10.61 -8.22
C PHE A 36 -6.81 11.15 -9.15
N ALA A 37 -5.77 11.74 -8.57
CA ALA A 37 -4.56 12.15 -9.29
C ALA A 37 -3.31 11.64 -8.56
N ARG A 38 -2.22 11.47 -9.32
CA ARG A 38 -0.88 11.36 -8.75
C ARG A 38 -0.38 12.71 -8.29
N ARG A 39 0.59 12.71 -7.38
CA ARG A 39 1.36 13.91 -7.04
C ARG A 39 1.98 14.46 -8.33
N GLY A 40 1.63 15.67 -8.74
CA GLY A 40 2.11 16.24 -10.00
C GLY A 40 1.16 16.13 -11.22
N HIS A 41 -0.16 16.08 -11.00
CA HIS A 41 -1.20 16.49 -11.97
C HIS A 41 -1.72 15.46 -12.98
N SER A 42 -1.20 14.23 -13.07
CA SER A 42 -1.82 13.21 -13.93
C SER A 42 -3.02 12.56 -13.24
N LEU A 43 -4.17 12.50 -13.93
CA LEU A 43 -5.32 11.67 -13.52
C LEU A 43 -4.88 10.21 -13.32
N PHE A 44 -5.43 9.58 -12.28
CA PHE A 44 -5.14 8.21 -11.91
C PHE A 44 -6.44 7.42 -11.80
N TYR A 45 -6.57 6.40 -12.64
CA TYR A 45 -7.72 5.50 -12.66
C TYR A 45 -7.35 4.18 -12.01
N PHE A 46 -8.12 3.72 -11.04
CA PHE A 46 -7.91 2.44 -10.39
C PHE A 46 -8.39 1.31 -11.29
N ILE A 47 -7.47 0.46 -11.74
CA ILE A 47 -7.75 -0.79 -12.45
C ILE A 47 -7.32 -1.92 -11.51
N GLY A 48 -8.28 -2.43 -10.77
CA GLY A 48 -8.06 -3.35 -9.66
C GLY A 48 -8.19 -4.83 -10.03
N ASP A 49 -7.36 -5.67 -9.41
CA ASP A 49 -7.60 -7.11 -9.27
C ASP A 49 -7.72 -7.49 -7.79
N ARG A 50 -8.37 -8.62 -7.50
CA ARG A 50 -8.47 -9.18 -6.15
C ARG A 50 -7.53 -10.37 -5.99
N ALA A 51 -6.66 -10.29 -4.99
CA ALA A 51 -5.75 -11.35 -4.60
C ALA A 51 -6.23 -12.13 -3.37
N LYS A 52 -5.72 -13.35 -3.23
CA LYS A 52 -5.58 -14.01 -1.92
C LYS A 52 -4.61 -13.21 -1.03
N PRO A 53 -4.55 -13.46 0.29
CA PRO A 53 -3.64 -12.74 1.19
C PRO A 53 -2.20 -12.77 0.68
N LEU A 54 -1.68 -11.62 0.24
CA LEU A 54 -0.29 -11.41 -0.18
C LEU A 54 0.64 -11.31 1.03
N ALA A 55 0.09 -10.87 2.16
CA ALA A 55 0.71 -10.83 3.47
C ALA A 55 -0.36 -11.11 4.52
N THR A 56 -0.01 -11.87 5.55
CA THR A 56 -0.81 -12.08 6.74
C THR A 56 -0.02 -11.76 7.98
N ASP A 57 -0.74 -11.46 9.04
CA ASP A 57 -0.23 -11.29 10.41
C ASP A 57 -0.28 -12.59 11.22
N ASP A 58 -0.72 -13.70 10.62
CA ASP A 58 -0.78 -15.01 11.26
C ASP A 58 0.59 -15.71 11.16
N ALA A 59 1.23 -15.94 12.30
CA ALA A 59 2.55 -16.55 12.37
C ALA A 59 2.58 -18.00 11.85
N ASP A 60 1.43 -18.69 11.85
CA ASP A 60 1.30 -20.05 11.34
C ASP A 60 1.08 -20.05 9.81
N GLU A 61 0.65 -18.92 9.23
CA GLU A 61 0.51 -18.73 7.78
C GLU A 61 1.82 -18.21 7.19
N GLN A 62 2.70 -19.13 6.77
CA GLN A 62 3.96 -18.75 6.14
C GLN A 62 3.73 -18.12 4.77
N HIS A 63 4.04 -16.83 4.63
CA HIS A 63 3.99 -16.14 3.35
C HIS A 63 5.17 -16.48 2.46
N ASP A 64 4.86 -17.02 1.29
CA ASP A 64 5.81 -17.06 0.19
C ASP A 64 5.92 -15.67 -0.45
N ARG A 65 6.92 -14.92 0.04
CA ARG A 65 7.27 -13.60 -0.50
C ARG A 65 7.58 -13.67 -2.00
N VAL A 66 8.26 -14.72 -2.48
CA VAL A 66 8.62 -14.85 -3.89
C VAL A 66 7.38 -15.02 -4.75
N ALA A 67 6.44 -15.87 -4.33
CA ALA A 67 5.16 -16.05 -5.01
C ALA A 67 4.32 -14.75 -5.01
N ALA A 68 4.33 -13.99 -3.90
CA ALA A 68 3.62 -12.71 -3.82
C ALA A 68 4.17 -11.68 -4.82
N HIS A 69 5.51 -11.53 -4.93
CA HIS A 69 6.13 -10.65 -5.93
C HIS A 69 5.83 -11.11 -7.36
N ALA A 70 5.95 -12.41 -7.64
CA ALA A 70 5.64 -12.96 -8.96
C ALA A 70 4.18 -12.72 -9.37
N MET A 71 3.25 -12.79 -8.41
CA MET A 71 1.85 -12.42 -8.67
C MET A 71 1.71 -10.94 -9.00
N ILE A 72 2.32 -10.05 -8.22
CA ILE A 72 2.27 -8.60 -8.44
C ILE A 72 2.80 -8.25 -9.83
N ASP A 73 3.95 -8.80 -10.22
CA ASP A 73 4.56 -8.58 -11.53
C ASP A 73 3.66 -9.09 -12.66
N LYS A 74 3.05 -10.26 -12.48
CA LYS A 74 2.08 -10.80 -13.43
C LYS A 74 0.88 -9.88 -13.58
N ARG A 75 0.34 -9.31 -12.50
CA ARG A 75 -0.80 -8.38 -12.56
C ARG A 75 -0.43 -7.05 -13.20
N ALA A 76 0.76 -6.53 -12.91
CA ALA A 76 1.29 -5.36 -13.58
C ALA A 76 1.36 -5.58 -15.10
N SER A 77 1.87 -6.73 -15.55
CA SER A 77 1.95 -7.08 -16.97
C SER A 77 0.59 -7.19 -17.67
N GLN A 78 -0.48 -7.40 -16.91
CA GLN A 78 -1.86 -7.47 -17.39
C GLN A 78 -2.55 -6.09 -17.41
N GLY A 79 -1.87 -5.03 -16.99
CA GLY A 79 -2.40 -3.67 -16.95
C GLY A 79 -3.15 -3.32 -15.67
N TYR A 80 -3.18 -4.19 -14.66
CA TYR A 80 -3.69 -3.84 -13.33
C TYR A 80 -2.69 -2.91 -12.63
N ASN A 81 -3.21 -1.87 -11.96
CA ASN A 81 -2.39 -0.92 -11.21
C ASN A 81 -2.69 -0.92 -9.71
N VAL A 82 -3.69 -1.69 -9.28
CA VAL A 82 -4.05 -1.90 -7.87
C VAL A 82 -4.38 -3.38 -7.66
N VAL A 83 -3.94 -3.93 -6.53
CA VAL A 83 -4.35 -5.25 -6.05
C VAL A 83 -4.90 -5.12 -4.64
N SER A 84 -6.14 -5.54 -4.43
CA SER A 84 -6.71 -5.69 -3.08
C SER A 84 -6.40 -7.07 -2.53
N SER A 85 -5.88 -7.15 -1.31
CA SER A 85 -5.52 -8.37 -0.60
C SER A 85 -6.03 -8.32 0.83
N CYS A 86 -6.53 -9.40 1.40
CA CYS A 86 -6.81 -9.45 2.84
C CYS A 86 -5.49 -9.53 3.64
N SER A 87 -5.50 -9.05 4.87
CA SER A 87 -4.41 -9.20 5.84
C SER A 87 -4.44 -10.54 6.56
N SER A 88 -5.44 -11.38 6.31
CA SER A 88 -5.50 -12.74 6.83
C SER A 88 -6.35 -13.62 5.90
N SER A 89 -6.28 -14.94 6.05
CA SER A 89 -7.23 -15.86 5.40
C SER A 89 -8.66 -15.74 5.93
N LYS A 90 -8.85 -15.00 7.03
CA LYS A 90 -10.14 -14.71 7.65
C LYS A 90 -10.69 -13.36 7.12
N PRO A 91 -12.01 -13.14 7.19
CA PRO A 91 -12.63 -11.94 6.66
C PRO A 91 -12.59 -10.78 7.68
N ASP A 92 -11.41 -10.18 7.88
CA ASP A 92 -11.18 -9.09 8.88
C ASP A 92 -10.78 -7.75 8.26
N GLY A 93 -10.68 -7.67 6.93
CA GLY A 93 -10.47 -6.41 6.22
C GLY A 93 -9.59 -6.57 4.99
N ALA A 94 -9.85 -5.76 3.97
CA ALA A 94 -9.03 -5.71 2.77
C ALA A 94 -7.95 -4.63 2.89
N THR A 95 -6.70 -5.03 2.74
CA THR A 95 -5.57 -4.15 2.48
C THR A 95 -5.49 -3.87 0.97
N VAL A 96 -5.36 -2.61 0.59
CA VAL A 96 -5.18 -2.21 -0.82
C VAL A 96 -3.70 -1.95 -1.07
N VAL A 97 -3.11 -2.68 -2.00
CA VAL A 97 -1.74 -2.48 -2.46
C VAL A 97 -1.78 -1.81 -3.83
N ALA A 98 -1.23 -0.60 -3.93
CA ALA A 98 -1.02 0.05 -5.21
C ALA A 98 0.21 -0.55 -5.89
N ILE A 99 0.07 -1.01 -7.13
CA ILE A 99 1.18 -1.54 -7.93
C ILE A 99 1.92 -0.38 -8.57
N ARG A 100 3.26 -0.46 -8.60
CA ARG A 100 4.10 0.50 -9.30
C ARG A 100 3.82 0.40 -10.80
N SER A 101 3.36 1.49 -11.41
CA SER A 101 3.32 1.60 -12.88
C SER A 101 4.76 1.65 -13.39
N THR A 102 5.11 0.77 -14.33
CA THR A 102 6.45 0.73 -14.96
C THR A 102 6.54 1.55 -16.24
N THR A 103 5.52 2.33 -16.58
CA THR A 103 5.54 3.30 -17.68
C THR A 103 6.21 4.59 -17.28
#